data_AF-A0A3N2DGN9-F1
#
_entry.id   AF-A0A3N2DGN9-F1
#
_cell.length_a   1.000
_cell.length_b   1.000
_cell.length_c   1.000
_cell.angle_alpha   90.00
_cell.angle_beta   90.00
_cell.angle_gamma   90.00
#
_symmetry.space_group_name_H-M   'P 1'
#
loop_
_entity.id
_entity.type
_entity.pdbx_description
1 polymer ?
#
loop_
_entity_poly.entity_id
_entity_poly.type
_entity_poly.pdbx_seq_one_letter_code
_entity_poly.pdbx_strand_id
1 'polypeptide(L)'
;MSTARNKHALRHTELSLFGKDLTRRSGASCEICAATGVALSIYEVAPVPSTPQYSHCLFICATCRQQLDSPKSRDSNHWRCLNITIWSEIDALRVLSAFMLKQLSTDNDWAADLQEMLYLEAEQQAWLEQMMK
;
A
#
# COMPACT_ATOMS: atom_id res chain seq x y z
N MET A 1 -6.04 31.14 -14.31
CA MET A 1 -6.60 30.30 -13.23
C MET A 1 -5.92 28.93 -13.28
N SER A 2 -5.35 28.50 -12.16
CA SER A 2 -4.33 27.44 -12.04
C SER A 2 -4.82 26.04 -12.40
N THR A 3 -4.48 25.56 -13.60
CA THR A 3 -4.75 24.19 -14.12
C THR A 3 -4.31 23.08 -13.16
N ALA A 4 -3.25 23.26 -12.38
CA ALA A 4 -2.77 22.28 -11.39
C ALA A 4 -3.76 22.05 -10.22
N ARG A 5 -4.41 23.11 -9.73
CA ARG A 5 -5.36 23.03 -8.61
C ARG A 5 -6.64 22.28 -9.00
N ASN A 6 -7.05 22.41 -10.27
CA ASN A 6 -8.18 21.67 -10.83
C ASN A 6 -7.86 20.18 -10.99
N LYS A 7 -6.66 19.81 -11.46
CA LYS A 7 -6.26 18.40 -11.60
C LYS A 7 -6.28 17.65 -10.27
N HIS A 8 -5.78 18.27 -9.20
CA HIS A 8 -5.80 17.64 -7.87
C HIS A 8 -7.23 17.46 -7.34
N ALA A 9 -8.11 18.45 -7.53
CA ALA A 9 -9.51 18.35 -7.12
C ALA A 9 -10.28 17.25 -7.90
N LEU A 10 -10.02 17.12 -9.20
CA LEU A 10 -10.58 16.05 -10.04
C LEU A 10 -10.12 14.68 -9.56
N ARG A 11 -8.81 14.50 -9.31
CA ARG A 11 -8.26 13.23 -8.81
C ARG A 11 -8.91 12.81 -7.48
N HIS A 12 -9.04 13.75 -6.55
CA HIS A 12 -9.70 13.47 -5.27
C HIS A 12 -11.17 13.04 -5.46
N THR A 13 -11.87 13.67 -6.41
CA THR A 13 -13.26 13.32 -6.74
C THR A 13 -13.34 11.91 -7.33
N GLU A 14 -12.46 11.56 -8.26
CA GLU A 14 -12.38 10.23 -8.86
C GLU A 14 -12.06 9.14 -7.82
N LEU A 15 -11.09 9.38 -6.95
CA LEU A 15 -10.75 8.44 -5.87
C LEU A 15 -11.91 8.25 -4.89
N SER A 16 -12.67 9.31 -4.61
CA SER A 16 -13.81 9.22 -3.69
C SER A 16 -14.89 8.22 -4.15
N LEU A 17 -14.96 7.94 -5.46
CA LEU A 17 -15.88 6.95 -6.02
C LEU A 17 -15.55 5.53 -5.52
N PHE A 18 -14.29 5.22 -5.24
CA PHE A 18 -13.86 3.92 -4.74
C PHE A 18 -14.14 3.71 -3.25
N GLY A 19 -14.48 4.77 -2.50
CA GLY A 19 -14.55 4.73 -1.04
C GLY A 19 -15.51 3.66 -0.50
N LYS A 20 -16.68 3.48 -1.13
CA LYS A 20 -17.66 2.47 -0.70
C LYS A 20 -17.13 1.04 -0.90
N ASP A 21 -16.57 0.76 -2.06
CA ASP A 21 -16.05 -0.58 -2.40
C ASP A 21 -14.81 -0.93 -1.58
N LEU A 22 -13.91 0.04 -1.37
CA LEU A 22 -12.75 -0.10 -0.50
C LEU A 22 -13.15 -0.36 0.95
N THR A 23 -14.19 0.34 1.45
CA THR A 23 -14.72 0.09 2.80
C THR A 23 -15.26 -1.34 2.92
N ARG A 24 -15.96 -1.83 1.89
CA ARG A 24 -16.51 -3.19 1.87
C ARG A 24 -15.41 -4.25 1.79
N ARG A 25 -14.41 -4.06 0.93
CA ARG A 25 -13.27 -4.99 0.76
C ARG A 25 -12.44 -5.10 2.04
N SER A 26 -12.15 -3.96 2.65
CA SER A 26 -11.34 -3.90 3.87
C SER A 26 -12.09 -4.26 5.15
N GLY A 27 -13.41 -4.44 5.10
CA GLY A 27 -14.23 -4.65 6.29
C GLY A 27 -14.18 -3.49 7.28
N ALA A 28 -14.01 -2.25 6.80
CA ALA A 28 -13.76 -1.06 7.61
C ALA A 28 -12.53 -1.17 8.53
N SER A 29 -11.49 -1.86 8.07
CA SER A 29 -10.19 -1.98 8.75
C SER A 29 -9.04 -1.52 7.85
N CYS A 30 -7.88 -1.23 8.44
CA CYS A 30 -6.69 -0.93 7.65
C CYS A 30 -6.23 -2.19 6.91
N GLU A 31 -6.10 -2.12 5.58
CA GLU A 31 -5.70 -3.28 4.78
C GLU A 31 -4.25 -3.75 5.05
N ILE A 32 -3.42 -2.92 5.69
CA ILE A 32 -2.04 -3.28 6.06
C ILE A 32 -1.98 -3.83 7.49
N CYS A 33 -2.38 -3.03 8.48
CA CYS A 33 -2.18 -3.43 9.88
C CYS A 33 -3.42 -4.01 10.56
N ALA A 34 -4.54 -4.17 9.84
CA ALA A 34 -5.84 -4.63 10.34
C ALA A 34 -6.46 -3.76 11.46
N ALA A 35 -5.94 -2.54 11.69
CA ALA A 35 -6.49 -1.61 12.68
C ALA A 35 -7.95 -1.25 12.37
N THR A 36 -8.80 -1.28 13.39
CA THR A 36 -10.23 -0.95 13.32
C THR A 36 -10.55 0.27 14.18
N GLY A 37 -11.70 0.93 13.93
CA GLY A 37 -12.13 2.09 14.71
C GLY A 37 -11.27 3.35 14.51
N VAL A 38 -10.44 3.38 13.47
CA VAL A 38 -9.55 4.50 13.13
C VAL A 38 -9.94 5.12 11.79
N ALA A 39 -9.54 6.37 11.57
CA ALA A 39 -9.72 7.01 10.28
C ALA A 39 -8.88 6.29 9.20
N LEU A 40 -9.54 5.95 8.09
CA LEU A 40 -8.95 5.30 6.93
C LEU A 40 -8.98 6.25 5.74
N SER A 41 -7.97 6.14 4.89
CA SER A 41 -7.83 6.96 3.68
C SER A 41 -7.37 6.12 2.51
N ILE A 42 -7.72 6.54 1.30
CA ILE A 42 -7.31 5.88 0.06
C ILE A 42 -5.83 6.18 -0.18
N TYR A 43 -5.07 5.13 -0.37
CA TYR A 43 -3.66 5.16 -0.73
C TYR A 43 -3.46 4.49 -2.09
N GLU A 44 -2.78 5.19 -2.99
CA GLU A 44 -2.46 4.66 -4.31
C GLU A 44 -1.06 4.06 -4.28
N VAL A 45 -0.98 2.76 -4.57
CA VAL A 45 0.28 2.02 -4.65
C VAL A 45 0.98 2.39 -5.95
N ALA A 46 2.23 2.84 -5.84
CA ALA A 46 3.05 3.19 -6.98
C ALA A 46 3.28 1.95 -7.90
N PRO A 47 3.52 2.12 -9.21
CA PRO A 47 3.44 3.38 -9.94
C PRO A 47 1.99 3.86 -10.03
N VAL A 48 1.79 5.15 -9.79
CA VAL A 48 0.47 5.76 -9.72
C VAL A 48 -0.01 6.05 -11.15
N PRO A 49 -1.09 5.40 -11.63
CA PRO A 49 -1.57 5.61 -12.98
C PRO A 49 -2.15 7.03 -13.15
N SER A 50 -2.09 7.53 -14.40
CA SER A 50 -2.62 8.86 -14.76
C SER A 50 -4.10 8.99 -14.41
N THR A 51 -4.88 7.96 -14.74
CA THR A 51 -6.27 7.78 -14.29
C THR A 51 -6.30 6.89 -13.05
N PRO A 52 -7.00 7.27 -11.96
CA PRO A 52 -7.15 6.42 -10.78
C PRO A 52 -7.69 5.04 -11.11
N GLN A 53 -7.07 4.01 -10.54
CA GLN A 53 -7.50 2.62 -10.71
C GLN A 53 -7.75 1.97 -9.36
N TYR A 54 -8.90 1.32 -9.22
CA TYR A 54 -9.30 0.64 -7.99
C TYR A 54 -8.30 -0.44 -7.55
N SER A 55 -7.73 -1.19 -8.52
CA SER A 55 -6.73 -2.24 -8.27
C SER A 55 -5.43 -1.70 -7.68
N HIS A 56 -5.10 -0.43 -7.89
CA HIS A 56 -3.93 0.25 -7.31
C HIS A 56 -4.24 0.91 -5.96
N CYS A 57 -5.49 0.90 -5.50
CA CYS A 57 -5.90 1.59 -4.29
C CYS A 57 -5.98 0.64 -3.10
N LEU A 58 -5.51 1.12 -1.95
CA LEU A 58 -5.67 0.49 -0.63
C LEU A 58 -6.36 1.44 0.34
N PHE A 59 -7.03 0.90 1.35
CA PHE A 59 -7.65 1.66 2.42
C PHE A 59 -6.87 1.49 3.71
N ILE A 60 -6.14 2.54 4.10
CA ILE A 60 -5.11 2.44 5.14
C ILE A 60 -5.30 3.50 6.22
N CYS A 61 -4.85 3.19 7.43
CA CYS A 61 -4.85 4.11 8.55
C CYS A 61 -3.71 5.15 8.42
N ALA A 62 -3.84 6.24 9.18
CA ALA A 62 -2.85 7.32 9.22
C ALA A 62 -1.44 6.84 9.59
N THR A 63 -1.32 5.86 10.49
CA THR A 63 -0.02 5.30 10.92
C THR A 63 0.69 4.60 9.75
N CYS A 64 0.00 3.70 9.04
CA CYS A 64 0.60 3.04 7.88
C CYS A 64 0.95 4.05 6.78
N ARG A 65 0.09 5.05 6.56
CA ARG A 65 0.35 6.13 5.59
C ARG A 65 1.63 6.88 5.94
N GLN A 66 1.79 7.31 7.18
CA GLN A 66 2.98 8.02 7.65
C GLN A 66 4.25 7.17 7.51
N GLN A 67 4.17 5.88 7.83
CA GLN A 67 5.28 4.93 7.73
C GLN A 67 5.74 4.73 6.27
N LEU A 68 4.80 4.75 5.31
CA LEU A 68 5.09 4.69 3.88
C LEU A 68 5.73 5.98 3.37
N ASP A 69 5.14 7.12 3.73
CA ASP A 69 5.57 8.44 3.25
C ASP A 69 6.89 8.92 3.90
N SER A 70 7.26 8.38 5.08
CA SER A 70 8.44 8.78 5.85
C SER A 70 9.41 7.61 6.13
N PRO A 71 10.22 7.20 5.13
CA PRO A 71 11.16 6.08 5.26
C PRO A 71 12.08 6.12 6.48
N LYS A 72 12.56 7.30 6.86
CA LYS A 72 13.55 7.50 7.93
C LYS A 72 12.96 7.30 9.33
N SER A 73 11.64 7.37 9.49
CA SER A 73 10.95 7.24 10.77
C SER A 73 10.14 5.96 10.86
N ARG A 74 10.51 4.93 10.08
CA ARG A 74 9.77 3.66 10.11
C ARG A 74 10.01 2.92 11.42
N ASP A 75 8.94 2.37 11.95
CA ASP A 75 8.97 1.43 13.07
C ASP A 75 8.92 0.01 12.53
N SER A 76 10.03 -0.70 12.61
CA SER A 76 10.14 -2.10 12.18
C SER A 76 9.10 -3.00 12.87
N ASN A 77 8.76 -2.75 14.14
CA ASN A 77 7.79 -3.58 14.85
C ASN A 77 6.38 -3.43 14.30
N HIS A 78 6.00 -2.25 13.83
CA HIS A 78 4.70 -2.03 13.18
C HIS A 78 4.53 -2.92 11.94
N TRP A 79 5.61 -3.12 11.19
CA TRP A 79 5.61 -3.92 9.96
C TRP A 79 5.62 -5.44 10.18
N ARG A 80 5.58 -5.92 11.43
CA ARG A 80 5.38 -7.36 11.72
C ARG A 80 4.08 -7.91 11.14
N CYS A 81 3.09 -7.05 10.87
CA CYS A 81 1.86 -7.40 10.16
C CYS A 81 2.11 -7.99 8.75
N LEU A 82 3.28 -7.72 8.13
CA LEU A 82 3.67 -8.27 6.84
C LEU A 82 3.70 -9.81 6.80
N ASN A 83 3.89 -10.47 7.95
CA ASN A 83 3.79 -11.93 8.07
C ASN A 83 2.43 -12.48 7.60
N ILE A 84 1.38 -11.65 7.70
CA ILE A 84 0.02 -12.01 7.30
C ILE A 84 -0.32 -11.35 5.96
N THR A 85 -0.05 -10.04 5.79
CA THR A 85 -0.51 -9.30 4.60
C THR A 85 0.15 -9.71 3.31
N ILE A 86 1.35 -10.30 3.37
CA ILE A 86 2.06 -10.78 2.18
C ILE A 86 1.29 -11.90 1.44
N TRP A 87 0.41 -12.60 2.16
CA TRP A 87 -0.43 -13.68 1.64
C TRP A 87 -1.80 -13.20 1.17
N SER A 88 -2.02 -11.88 1.13
CA SER A 88 -3.28 -11.31 0.65
C SER A 88 -3.52 -11.64 -0.83
N GLU A 89 -4.80 -11.81 -1.17
CA GLU A 89 -5.28 -11.94 -2.55
C GLU A 89 -5.35 -10.58 -3.27
N ILE A 90 -5.10 -9.47 -2.57
CA ILE A 90 -5.10 -8.13 -3.16
C ILE A 90 -3.70 -7.84 -3.71
N ASP A 91 -3.57 -7.78 -5.04
CA ASP A 91 -2.28 -7.57 -5.72
C ASP A 91 -1.55 -6.31 -5.23
N ALA A 92 -2.24 -5.17 -5.13
CA ALA A 92 -1.65 -3.94 -4.61
C ALA A 92 -1.07 -4.10 -3.19
N LEU A 93 -1.75 -4.85 -2.32
CA LEU A 93 -1.26 -5.09 -0.97
C LEU A 93 -0.08 -6.05 -0.95
N ARG A 94 -0.10 -7.08 -1.81
CA ARG A 94 0.99 -8.06 -1.94
C ARG A 94 2.25 -7.42 -2.50
N VAL A 95 2.14 -6.62 -3.56
CA VAL A 95 3.25 -5.87 -4.16
C VAL A 95 3.80 -4.84 -3.17
N LEU A 96 2.93 -4.09 -2.48
CA LEU A 96 3.36 -3.13 -1.46
C LEU A 96 4.06 -3.83 -0.29
N SER A 97 3.54 -4.97 0.16
CA SER A 97 4.14 -5.77 1.22
C SER A 97 5.52 -6.27 0.81
N ALA A 98 5.68 -6.78 -0.41
CA ALA A 98 6.95 -7.21 -0.97
C ALA A 98 7.97 -6.06 -1.07
N PHE A 99 7.51 -4.89 -1.51
CA PHE A 99 8.33 -3.67 -1.55
C PHE A 99 8.82 -3.32 -0.14
N MET A 100 7.93 -3.32 0.85
CA MET A 100 8.30 -3.01 2.23
C MET A 100 9.25 -4.03 2.84
N LEU A 101 9.09 -5.33 2.54
CA LEU A 101 10.03 -6.37 2.97
C LEU A 101 11.43 -6.12 2.42
N LYS A 102 11.56 -5.77 1.13
CA LYS A 102 12.86 -5.40 0.52
C LYS A 102 13.51 -4.20 1.21
N GLN A 103 12.72 -3.23 1.67
CA GLN A 103 13.23 -2.06 2.38
C GLN A 103 13.66 -2.40 3.81
N LEU A 104 12.96 -3.31 4.48
CA LEU A 104 13.21 -3.67 5.88
C LEU A 104 14.29 -4.74 6.03
N SER A 105 14.46 -5.62 5.03
CA SER A 105 15.45 -6.70 5.04
C SER A 105 16.90 -6.23 5.07
N THR A 106 17.16 -4.96 4.78
CA THR A 106 18.49 -4.36 4.94
C THR A 106 18.96 -4.33 6.40
N ASP A 107 18.04 -4.10 7.34
CA ASP A 107 18.34 -3.92 8.76
C ASP A 107 17.65 -4.94 9.67
N ASN A 108 16.84 -5.86 9.11
CA ASN A 108 15.99 -6.76 9.88
C ASN A 108 15.97 -8.18 9.28
N ASP A 109 16.59 -9.13 9.99
CA ASP A 109 16.68 -10.54 9.57
C ASP A 109 15.29 -11.17 9.35
N TRP A 110 14.31 -10.87 10.23
CA TRP A 110 12.94 -11.39 10.09
C TRP A 110 12.28 -10.99 8.76
N ALA A 111 12.64 -9.83 8.21
CA ALA A 111 12.11 -9.36 6.94
C ALA A 111 12.83 -10.03 5.76
N ALA A 112 14.13 -10.33 5.91
CA ALA A 112 14.90 -11.09 4.93
C ALA A 112 14.37 -12.52 4.82
N ASP A 113 14.20 -13.22 5.95
CA ASP A 113 13.65 -14.59 5.99
C ASP A 113 12.28 -14.67 5.31
N LEU A 114 11.40 -13.69 5.60
CA LEU A 114 10.07 -13.64 5.01
C LEU A 114 10.11 -13.33 3.51
N GLN A 115 11.06 -12.52 3.06
CA GLN A 115 11.27 -12.19 1.66
C GLN A 115 11.76 -13.40 0.85
N GLU A 116 12.58 -14.27 1.44
CA GLU A 116 13.07 -15.48 0.76
C GLU A 116 11.95 -16.50 0.47
N MET A 117 10.94 -16.54 1.33
CA MET A 117 9.77 -17.41 1.15
C MET A 117 8.71 -16.81 0.19
N LEU A 118 8.88 -15.55 -0.20
CA LEU A 118 7.89 -14.86 -1.01
C LEU A 118 7.98 -15.27 -2.47
N TYR A 119 6.90 -15.86 -2.96
CA TYR A 119 6.66 -16.02 -4.39
C TYR A 119 5.70 -14.93 -4.90
N LEU A 120 6.11 -14.21 -5.94
CA LEU A 120 5.26 -13.27 -6.67
C LEU A 120 5.01 -13.79 -8.07
N GLU A 121 3.80 -13.59 -8.57
CA GLU A 121 3.49 -13.86 -9.97
C GLU A 121 4.20 -12.87 -10.89
N ALA A 122 4.34 -13.22 -12.17
CA ALA A 122 5.09 -12.41 -13.14
C ALA A 122 4.61 -10.95 -13.21
N GLU A 123 3.28 -10.73 -13.13
CA GLU A 123 2.69 -9.38 -13.14
C GLU A 123 3.01 -8.60 -11.87
N GLN A 124 2.91 -9.25 -10.71
CA GLN A 124 3.25 -8.66 -9.40
C GLN A 124 4.75 -8.32 -9.31
N GLN A 125 5.61 -9.20 -9.84
CA GLN A 125 7.04 -8.98 -9.88
C GLN A 125 7.41 -7.82 -10.81
N ALA A 126 6.81 -7.76 -12.01
CA ALA A 126 7.00 -6.64 -12.93
C ALA A 126 6.53 -5.30 -12.31
N TRP A 127 5.41 -5.32 -11.57
CA TRP A 127 4.94 -4.15 -10.84
C TRP A 127 5.94 -3.74 -9.75
N LEU A 128 6.40 -4.68 -8.92
CA LEU A 128 7.42 -4.41 -7.90
C LEU A 128 8.69 -3.79 -8.49
N GLU A 129 9.16 -4.29 -9.64
CA GLU A 129 10.30 -3.72 -10.35
C GLU A 129 10.06 -2.29 -10.82
N GLN A 130 8.83 -1.94 -11.20
CA GLN A 130 8.46 -0.56 -11.55
C GLN A 130 8.45 0.36 -10.33
N MET A 131 8.08 -0.14 -9.14
CA MET A 131 8.14 0.64 -7.89
C MET A 131 9.58 0.96 -7.45
N MET A 132 10.53 0.12 -7.83
CA MET A 132 11.95 0.25 -7.44
C MET A 132 12.78 1.11 -8.42
N LYS A 133 12.19 1.56 -9.53
CA LYS A 133 12.82 2.44 -10.52
C LYS A 133 12.57 3.90 -10.18
#